data_AF-A0A2V4W2R2-F1
#
_entry.id   AF-A0A2V4W2R2-F1
#
_cell.length_a   1.000
_cell.length_b   1.000
_cell.length_c   1.000
_cell.angle_alpha   90.00
_cell.angle_beta   90.00
_cell.angle_gamma   90.00
#
_symmetry.space_group_name_H-M   'P 1'
#
loop_
_entity.id
_entity.type
_entity.pdbx_description
1 polymer ?
#
loop_
_entity_poly.entity_id
_entity_poly.type
_entity_poly.pdbx_seq_one_letter_code
_entity_poly.pdbx_strand_id
1 'polypeptide(L)'
;MLIPVLGTRYTDDLPSYIIDLKNNNYINLNKFIELDCIGRESINIGKRMIGCRQKTILSAEREIDLVECSHCDNNYIEEEFALCCNTYFEITSINYSKVFEDTLKIIQSTGCKLLSIDNRTGNYLLQVENRQYLLVLEGEATDFLSISKAIQEKDGLIFIKLVENKLPTLPDTIVTISAIDIITSGFEKEKFRLRDLPSAQTVIESIQKISLIEEEILNKSSFITWQAVENELTNFFLDKLRSQQVQLYKYRTMLDSYPRFRRIPVNAAGAGNADKLTIDLLDYLEEVIKGDFTADAKCYTTTAVDHHTIEKVQHHLSKDKFNSKRILILATTNKVTCWDDVHDYKITTGQYRLLIFSARIIAEVVVHLDFADEFLSLLQSCVSAGNQIKITKKKGTKTP
;
A
#
# COMPACT_ATOMS: atom_id res chain seq x y z
N MET A 1 8.68 8.21 7.18
CA MET A 1 10.09 8.62 6.95
C MET A 1 11.02 7.54 7.50
N LEU A 2 12.17 7.26 6.88
CA LEU A 2 13.13 6.26 7.35
C LEU A 2 14.54 6.87 7.43
N ILE A 3 15.43 6.29 8.25
CA ILE A 3 16.84 6.69 8.29
C ILE A 3 17.52 6.17 7.01
N PRO A 4 18.25 6.99 6.25
CA PRO A 4 19.00 6.50 5.09
C PRO A 4 20.06 5.48 5.49
N VAL A 5 20.48 4.66 4.53
CA VAL A 5 21.45 3.60 4.78
C VAL A 5 22.83 4.15 5.17
N LEU A 6 23.60 3.36 5.93
CA LEU A 6 24.97 3.71 6.26
C LEU A 6 25.78 3.95 4.98
N GLY A 7 26.57 5.03 4.94
CA GLY A 7 27.33 5.43 3.75
C GLY A 7 26.54 6.25 2.72
N THR A 8 25.27 6.60 2.96
CA THR A 8 24.56 7.57 2.10
C THR A 8 25.28 8.92 2.13
N ARG A 9 25.51 9.49 0.94
CA ARG A 9 26.26 10.74 0.71
C ARG A 9 25.35 11.87 0.25
N TYR A 10 25.67 13.08 0.69
CA TYR A 10 25.01 14.33 0.31
C TYR A 10 26.05 15.34 -0.14
N THR A 11 25.98 15.77 -1.40
CA THR A 11 26.94 16.72 -2.02
C THR A 11 26.51 18.19 -1.92
N ASP A 12 25.24 18.44 -1.61
CA ASP A 12 24.63 19.77 -1.51
C ASP A 12 24.15 20.05 -0.07
N ASP A 13 23.25 21.02 0.09
CA ASP A 13 22.57 21.30 1.34
C ASP A 13 21.91 20.05 1.92
N LEU A 14 22.16 19.78 3.20
CA LEU A 14 21.56 18.66 3.91
C LEU A 14 20.03 18.86 3.99
N PRO A 15 19.23 17.86 3.61
CA PRO A 15 17.78 17.92 3.82
C PRO A 15 17.44 18.18 5.29
N SER A 16 16.38 18.95 5.55
CA SER A 16 15.99 19.32 6.93
C SER A 16 15.83 18.11 7.85
N TYR A 17 15.22 17.04 7.35
CA TYR A 17 15.03 15.81 8.14
C TYR A 17 16.34 15.12 8.52
N ILE A 18 17.39 15.25 7.70
CA ILE A 18 18.72 14.70 8.00
C ILE A 18 19.40 15.52 9.10
N ILE A 19 19.24 16.84 9.05
CA ILE A 19 19.71 17.76 10.10
C ILE A 19 19.00 17.43 11.42
N ASP A 20 17.69 17.20 11.40
CA ASP A 20 16.92 16.82 12.59
C ASP A 20 17.40 15.49 13.18
N LEU A 21 17.63 14.47 12.34
CA LEU A 21 18.17 13.18 12.80
C LEU A 21 19.56 13.35 13.45
N LYS A 22 20.42 14.20 12.88
CA LYS A 22 21.74 14.51 13.45
C LYS A 22 21.63 15.26 14.77
N ASN A 23 20.82 16.32 14.83
CA ASN A 23 20.66 17.15 16.02
C ASN A 23 20.09 16.36 17.21
N ASN A 24 19.26 15.36 16.93
CA ASN A 24 18.74 14.44 17.93
C ASN A 24 19.70 13.26 18.22
N ASN A 25 20.92 13.24 17.68
CA ASN A 25 21.91 12.18 17.88
C ASN A 25 21.43 10.78 17.45
N TYR A 26 20.53 10.69 16.46
CA TYR A 26 20.13 9.42 15.86
C TYR A 26 21.11 8.94 14.79
N ILE A 27 21.78 9.87 14.12
CA ILE A 27 22.84 9.58 13.14
C ILE A 27 24.06 10.45 13.41
N ASN A 28 25.22 9.97 13.00
CA ASN A 28 26.41 10.79 12.85
C ASN A 28 26.68 11.07 11.38
N LEU A 29 26.99 12.33 11.09
CA LEU A 29 27.34 12.81 9.76
C LEU A 29 28.74 13.40 9.82
N ASN A 30 29.65 12.81 9.05
CA ASN A 30 30.99 13.35 8.89
C ASN A 30 31.09 14.03 7.53
N LYS A 31 31.87 15.10 7.49
CA LYS A 31 32.15 15.84 6.26
C LYS A 31 33.44 15.31 5.65
N PHE A 32 33.41 15.03 4.36
CA PHE A 32 34.54 14.52 3.60
C PHE A 32 34.84 15.44 2.42
N ILE A 33 36.11 15.43 2.02
CA ILE A 33 36.61 16.07 0.81
C ILE A 33 37.10 14.94 -0.10
N GLU A 34 36.53 14.86 -1.30
CA GLU A 34 37.00 14.01 -2.39
C GLU A 34 37.86 14.85 -3.33
N LEU A 35 39.16 14.57 -3.36
CA LEU A 35 40.11 15.19 -4.28
C LEU A 35 40.28 14.35 -5.54
N ASP A 36 40.12 14.95 -6.71
CA ASP A 36 40.57 14.37 -7.99
C ASP A 36 41.99 14.85 -8.32
N CYS A 37 42.94 13.91 -8.43
CA CYS A 37 44.34 14.21 -8.75
C CYS A 37 44.50 14.55 -10.23
N ILE A 38 44.21 15.80 -10.61
CA ILE A 38 44.26 16.29 -12.00
C ILE A 38 45.63 16.83 -12.44
N GLY A 39 46.58 16.98 -11.51
CA GLY A 39 47.88 17.62 -11.73
C GLY A 39 47.86 19.15 -11.51
N ARG A 40 48.96 19.82 -11.85
CA ARG A 40 49.14 21.28 -11.78
C ARG A 40 49.77 21.77 -13.07
N GLU A 41 49.05 22.64 -13.78
CA GLU A 41 49.60 23.36 -14.93
C GLU A 41 50.30 24.64 -14.44
N SER A 42 51.49 24.92 -14.99
CA SER A 42 52.30 26.07 -14.60
C SER A 42 53.21 26.53 -15.74
N ILE A 43 53.40 27.83 -15.88
CA ILE A 43 54.36 28.40 -16.85
C ILE A 43 55.80 28.04 -16.43
N ASN A 44 56.05 27.92 -15.13
CA ASN A 44 57.30 27.38 -14.60
C ASN A 44 57.27 25.84 -14.67
N ILE A 45 58.12 25.27 -15.52
CA ILE A 45 58.24 23.83 -15.76
C ILE A 45 58.51 23.05 -14.46
N GLY A 46 59.34 23.60 -13.57
CA GLY A 46 59.68 22.96 -12.29
C GLY A 46 58.53 22.87 -11.29
N LYS A 47 57.41 23.56 -11.54
CA LYS A 47 56.20 23.50 -10.73
C LYS A 47 55.09 22.65 -11.34
N ARG A 48 55.26 22.15 -12.57
CA ARG A 48 54.24 21.31 -13.22
C ARG A 48 54.15 19.95 -12.53
N MET A 49 52.93 19.46 -12.35
CA MET A 49 52.66 18.12 -11.81
C MET A 49 51.70 17.39 -12.74
N ILE A 50 51.98 16.12 -13.05
CA ILE A 50 51.09 15.28 -13.84
C ILE A 50 50.16 14.55 -12.87
N GLY A 51 48.85 14.74 -13.03
CA GLY A 51 47.85 14.07 -12.20
C GLY A 51 47.71 12.59 -12.52
N CYS A 52 47.56 11.74 -11.49
CA CYS A 52 47.32 10.31 -11.65
C CYS A 52 45.85 9.95 -11.88
N ARG A 53 44.93 10.93 -11.81
CA ARG A 53 43.46 10.78 -11.99
C ARG A 53 42.79 9.82 -11.00
N GLN A 54 43.47 9.50 -9.90
CA GLN A 54 42.91 8.76 -8.79
C GLN A 54 42.26 9.71 -7.78
N LYS A 55 41.27 9.19 -7.05
CA LYS A 55 40.54 9.93 -6.02
C LYS A 55 41.16 9.70 -4.65
N THR A 56 41.33 10.77 -3.89
CA THR A 56 41.75 10.72 -2.49
C THR A 56 40.60 11.26 -1.62
N ILE A 57 40.18 10.50 -0.61
CA ILE A 57 39.10 10.90 0.31
C ILE A 57 39.71 11.27 1.65
N LEU A 58 39.33 12.44 2.17
CA LEU A 58 39.87 13.02 3.39
C LEU A 58 38.72 13.45 4.30
N SER A 59 38.91 13.33 5.61
CA SER A 59 37.99 13.92 6.59
C SER A 59 38.18 15.45 6.62
N ALA A 60 37.09 16.20 6.54
CA ALA A 60 37.09 17.67 6.52
C ALA A 60 37.05 18.28 7.94
N GLU A 61 37.45 17.53 8.97
CA GLU A 61 37.36 17.92 10.38
C GLU A 61 38.50 18.86 10.84
N ARG A 62 39.43 19.24 9.96
CA ARG A 62 40.58 20.10 10.25
C ARG A 62 40.77 21.14 9.16
N GLU A 63 41.38 22.27 9.48
CA GLU A 63 41.99 23.14 8.47
C GLU A 63 43.08 22.33 7.74
N ILE A 64 43.02 22.31 6.42
CA ILE A 64 43.94 21.52 5.58
C ILE A 64 44.75 22.49 4.72
N ASP A 65 45.98 22.77 5.16
CA ASP A 65 46.90 23.65 4.43
C ASP A 65 47.53 22.94 3.21
N LEU A 66 47.67 21.61 3.30
CA LEU A 66 48.29 20.77 2.28
C LEU A 66 47.59 19.42 2.18
N VAL A 67 47.26 19.02 0.96
CA VAL A 67 46.71 17.71 0.62
C VAL A 67 47.69 16.93 -0.24
N GLU A 68 48.08 15.74 0.21
CA GLU A 68 48.86 14.80 -0.59
C GLU A 68 47.95 13.77 -1.26
N CYS A 69 48.21 13.47 -2.53
CA CYS A 69 47.51 12.40 -3.22
C CYS A 69 47.91 11.04 -2.63
N SER A 70 46.94 10.21 -2.25
CA SER A 70 47.19 8.86 -1.71
C SER A 70 47.79 7.86 -2.71
N HIS A 71 47.96 8.27 -3.98
CA HIS A 71 48.37 7.39 -5.08
C HIS A 71 49.58 7.89 -5.87
N CYS A 72 50.05 9.12 -5.63
CA CYS A 72 51.26 9.66 -6.24
C CYS A 72 51.84 10.79 -5.39
N ASP A 73 53.07 11.23 -5.71
CA ASP A 73 53.78 12.26 -4.94
C ASP A 73 53.29 13.71 -5.20
N ASN A 74 52.06 13.86 -5.72
CA ASN A 74 51.49 15.19 -5.95
C ASN A 74 50.94 15.77 -4.65
N ASN A 75 51.21 17.05 -4.43
CA ASN A 75 50.76 17.80 -3.28
C ASN A 75 50.05 19.11 -3.70
N TYR A 76 48.93 19.40 -3.06
CA TYR A 76 48.08 20.54 -3.35
C TYR A 76 47.96 21.44 -2.14
N ILE A 77 48.17 22.75 -2.32
CA ILE A 77 47.85 23.76 -1.29
C ILE A 77 46.36 24.13 -1.35
N GLU A 78 45.86 24.82 -0.33
CA GLU A 78 44.44 25.16 -0.17
C GLU A 78 43.79 25.74 -1.44
N GLU A 79 44.42 26.73 -2.07
CA GLU A 79 43.83 27.37 -3.25
C GLU A 79 43.78 26.44 -4.48
N GLU A 80 44.68 25.45 -4.53
CA GLU A 80 44.81 24.55 -5.67
C GLU A 80 43.84 23.38 -5.59
N PHE A 81 43.67 22.79 -4.40
CA PHE A 81 42.73 21.68 -4.25
C PHE A 81 41.28 22.15 -4.26
N ALA A 82 40.98 23.40 -3.88
CA ALA A 82 39.64 23.99 -3.98
C ALA A 82 39.06 23.90 -5.42
N LEU A 83 39.92 23.88 -6.45
CA LEU A 83 39.53 23.77 -7.86
C LEU A 83 39.26 22.35 -8.34
N CYS A 84 39.68 21.32 -7.59
CA CYS A 84 39.58 19.92 -7.98
C CYS A 84 39.05 19.01 -6.87
N CYS A 85 38.37 19.59 -5.89
CA CYS A 85 37.75 18.86 -4.80
C CYS A 85 36.22 18.99 -4.82
N ASN A 86 35.56 17.94 -4.37
CA ASN A 86 34.14 17.95 -4.05
C ASN A 86 33.98 17.67 -2.56
N THR A 87 33.13 18.46 -1.91
CA THR A 87 32.77 18.23 -0.51
C THR A 87 31.47 17.44 -0.45
N TYR A 88 31.39 16.49 0.48
CA TYR A 88 30.13 15.80 0.76
C TYR A 88 30.02 15.44 2.24
N PHE A 89 28.79 15.24 2.71
CA PHE A 89 28.50 14.65 4.01
C PHE A 89 28.14 13.19 3.83
N GLU A 90 28.62 12.32 4.72
CA GLU A 90 28.29 10.90 4.72
C GLU A 90 27.78 10.45 6.09
N ILE A 91 26.74 9.61 6.10
CA ILE A 91 26.26 8.97 7.33
C ILE A 91 27.26 7.90 7.73
N THR A 92 27.99 8.13 8.82
CA THR A 92 29.08 7.26 9.30
C THR A 92 28.64 6.30 10.40
N SER A 93 27.55 6.58 11.09
CA SER A 93 26.94 5.66 12.05
C SER A 93 25.49 6.02 12.36
N ILE A 94 24.74 5.02 12.83
CA ILE A 94 23.35 5.13 13.28
C ILE A 94 23.29 4.68 14.74
N ASN A 95 22.70 5.50 15.61
CA ASN A 95 22.55 5.21 17.03
C ASN A 95 21.27 4.39 17.29
N TYR A 96 21.29 3.11 16.95
CA TYR A 96 20.14 2.21 17.10
C TYR A 96 19.60 2.15 18.54
N SER A 97 20.48 2.17 19.55
CA SER A 97 20.08 2.11 20.96
C SER A 97 19.20 3.30 21.34
N LYS A 98 19.61 4.51 20.94
CA LYS A 98 18.81 5.71 21.20
C LYS A 98 17.48 5.70 20.45
N VAL A 99 17.49 5.32 19.16
CA VAL A 99 16.25 5.25 18.36
C VAL A 99 15.27 4.24 18.99
N PHE A 100 15.75 3.08 19.42
CA PHE A 100 14.93 2.09 20.11
C PHE A 100 14.35 2.63 21.41
N GLU A 101 15.20 3.21 22.26
CA GLU A 101 14.77 3.76 23.55
C GLU A 101 13.68 4.81 23.38
N ASP A 102 13.89 5.79 22.49
CA ASP A 102 12.92 6.87 22.25
C ASP A 102 11.62 6.34 21.63
N THR A 103 11.70 5.39 20.71
CA THR A 103 10.53 4.72 20.11
C THR A 103 9.70 4.01 21.17
N LEU A 104 10.33 3.19 22.01
CA LEU A 104 9.64 2.41 23.04
C LEU A 104 9.03 3.32 24.12
N LYS A 105 9.73 4.40 24.51
CA LYS A 105 9.20 5.42 25.44
C LYS A 105 7.92 6.05 24.90
N ILE A 106 7.89 6.42 23.63
CA ILE A 106 6.71 7.02 23.01
C ILE A 106 5.55 6.02 22.95
N ILE A 107 5.82 4.76 22.57
CA ILE A 107 4.79 3.70 22.60
C ILE A 107 4.22 3.55 24.02
N GLN A 108 5.06 3.47 25.06
CA GLN A 108 4.62 3.36 26.46
C GLN A 108 3.83 4.59 26.93
N SER A 109 4.20 5.78 26.47
CA SER A 109 3.52 7.04 26.83
C SER A 109 2.03 7.06 26.41
N THR A 110 1.66 6.25 25.41
CA THR A 110 0.26 6.09 24.97
C THR A 110 -0.57 5.14 25.84
N GLY A 111 0.02 4.58 26.90
CA GLY A 111 -0.62 3.61 27.79
C GLY A 111 -0.54 2.16 27.33
N CYS A 112 0.18 1.88 26.23
CA CYS A 112 0.48 0.51 25.82
C CYS A 112 1.50 -0.14 26.77
N LYS A 113 1.36 -1.44 27.04
CA LYS A 113 2.36 -2.17 27.85
C LYS A 113 3.34 -2.88 26.93
N LEU A 114 4.63 -2.84 27.29
CA LEU A 114 5.70 -3.56 26.62
C LEU A 114 6.30 -4.57 27.59
N LEU A 115 6.36 -5.84 27.18
CA LEU A 115 7.04 -6.90 27.93
C LEU A 115 8.26 -7.35 27.11
N SER A 116 9.45 -7.29 27.72
CA SER A 116 10.67 -7.80 27.09
C SER A 116 10.63 -9.33 26.99
N ILE A 117 11.06 -9.86 25.85
CA ILE A 117 11.20 -11.31 25.66
C ILE A 117 12.65 -11.70 25.94
N ASP A 118 12.87 -12.58 26.91
CA ASP A 118 14.17 -13.22 27.22
C ASP A 118 15.38 -12.27 27.38
N ASN A 119 15.15 -11.04 27.87
CA ASN A 119 16.16 -9.98 27.98
C ASN A 119 16.92 -9.69 26.67
N ARG A 120 16.36 -10.08 25.51
CA ARG A 120 16.92 -9.75 24.19
C ARG A 120 16.46 -8.36 23.80
N THR A 121 17.40 -7.49 23.44
CA THR A 121 17.08 -6.18 22.85
C THR A 121 16.45 -6.39 21.47
N GLY A 122 15.42 -5.60 21.14
CA GLY A 122 14.83 -5.58 19.79
C GLY A 122 13.53 -6.37 19.60
N ASN A 123 13.10 -7.21 20.55
CA ASN A 123 11.80 -7.89 20.49
C ASN A 123 11.00 -7.69 21.78
N TYR A 124 9.72 -7.33 21.64
CA TYR A 124 8.83 -7.05 22.75
C TYR A 124 7.44 -7.62 22.48
N LEU A 125 6.73 -8.02 23.53
CA LEU A 125 5.28 -8.21 23.45
C LEU A 125 4.62 -6.86 23.75
N LEU A 126 3.97 -6.31 22.73
CA LEU A 126 3.19 -5.09 22.83
C LEU A 126 1.75 -5.44 23.14
N GLN A 127 1.27 -5.00 24.30
CA GLN A 127 -0.14 -5.07 24.65
C GLN A 127 -0.83 -3.73 24.32
N VAL A 128 -1.75 -3.80 23.36
CA VAL A 128 -2.65 -2.71 22.98
C VAL A 128 -4.04 -3.09 23.46
N GLU A 129 -4.46 -2.52 24.60
CA GLU A 129 -5.71 -2.88 25.27
C GLU A 129 -5.82 -4.41 25.51
N ASN A 130 -6.79 -5.06 24.85
CA ASN A 130 -7.04 -6.51 24.98
C ASN A 130 -6.31 -7.35 23.93
N ARG A 131 -5.39 -6.74 23.18
CA ARG A 131 -4.67 -7.39 22.09
C ARG A 131 -3.18 -7.39 22.34
N GLN A 132 -2.54 -8.43 21.83
CA GLN A 132 -1.12 -8.65 21.99
C GLN A 132 -0.49 -8.81 20.61
N TYR A 133 0.65 -8.15 20.44
CA TYR A 133 1.43 -8.16 19.22
C TYR A 133 2.88 -8.49 19.55
N LEU A 134 3.54 -9.23 18.65
CA LEU A 134 4.99 -9.30 18.66
C LEU A 134 5.54 -8.06 17.96
N LEU A 135 6.20 -7.19 18.72
CA LEU A 135 6.89 -6.00 18.24
C LEU A 135 8.35 -6.33 17.99
N VAL A 136 8.80 -6.13 16.76
CA VAL A 136 10.19 -6.39 16.33
C VAL A 136 10.81 -5.11 15.81
N LEU A 137 11.95 -4.71 16.36
CA LEU A 137 12.68 -3.50 15.94
C LEU A 137 13.79 -3.86 14.94
N GLU A 138 13.84 -3.16 13.81
CA GLU A 138 14.87 -3.34 12.78
C GLU A 138 16.26 -2.87 13.26
N GLY A 139 17.22 -3.78 13.33
CA GLY A 139 18.61 -3.48 13.68
C GLY A 139 19.45 -4.72 13.98
N GLU A 140 20.65 -4.54 14.52
CA GLU A 140 21.62 -5.62 14.75
C GLU A 140 21.12 -6.72 15.70
N ALA A 141 20.16 -6.39 16.57
CA ALA A 141 19.57 -7.35 17.51
C ALA A 141 18.27 -8.01 17.01
N THR A 142 17.92 -7.83 15.72
CA THR A 142 16.69 -8.43 15.15
C THR A 142 16.79 -9.95 15.14
N ASP A 143 15.87 -10.62 15.82
CA ASP A 143 15.82 -12.09 15.83
C ASP A 143 14.88 -12.61 14.73
N PHE A 144 15.44 -12.86 13.55
CA PHE A 144 14.70 -13.38 12.41
C PHE A 144 14.11 -14.79 12.64
N LEU A 145 14.62 -15.56 13.60
CA LEU A 145 14.03 -16.85 13.98
C LEU A 145 12.72 -16.64 14.74
N SER A 146 12.69 -15.66 15.64
CA SER A 146 11.47 -15.26 16.35
C SER A 146 10.40 -14.70 15.40
N ILE A 147 10.80 -13.92 14.38
CA ILE A 147 9.91 -13.50 13.29
C ILE A 147 9.32 -14.72 12.58
N SER A 148 10.17 -15.68 12.19
CA SER A 148 9.75 -16.88 11.45
C SER A 148 8.80 -17.78 12.25
N LYS A 149 9.02 -17.91 13.57
CA LYS A 149 8.13 -18.67 14.46
C LYS A 149 6.78 -17.97 14.67
N ALA A 150 6.79 -16.65 14.89
CA ALA A 150 5.55 -15.87 15.03
C ALA A 150 4.71 -15.87 13.75
N ILE A 151 5.34 -15.88 12.57
CA ILE A 151 4.67 -16.06 11.28
C ILE A 151 3.92 -17.40 11.23
N GLN A 152 4.47 -18.48 11.81
CA GLN A 152 3.83 -19.80 11.84
C GLN A 152 2.68 -19.87 12.85
N GLU A 153 2.79 -19.15 13.97
CA GLU A 153 1.80 -19.17 15.05
C GLU A 153 0.62 -18.21 14.84
N LYS A 154 0.60 -17.46 13.72
CA LYS A 154 -0.48 -16.54 13.29
C LYS A 154 -0.76 -15.36 14.23
N ASP A 155 0.15 -15.06 15.14
CA ASP A 155 0.03 -13.88 15.99
C ASP A 155 0.27 -12.59 15.20
N GLY A 156 -0.39 -11.51 15.62
CA GLY A 156 -0.21 -10.20 15.01
C GLY A 156 1.24 -9.74 15.18
N LEU A 157 2.00 -9.67 14.08
CA LEU A 157 3.38 -9.21 14.09
C LEU A 157 3.43 -7.75 13.62
N ILE A 158 4.05 -6.91 14.45
CA ILE A 158 4.38 -5.52 14.13
C ILE A 158 5.88 -5.41 13.93
N PHE A 159 6.28 -4.98 12.74
CA PHE A 159 7.66 -4.71 12.40
C PHE A 159 7.91 -3.20 12.44
N ILE A 160 8.76 -2.75 13.35
CA ILE A 160 9.19 -1.36 13.44
C ILE A 160 10.43 -1.19 12.58
N LYS A 161 10.25 -0.48 11.47
CA LYS A 161 11.28 -0.18 10.49
C LYS A 161 12.05 1.08 10.88
N LEU A 162 13.37 1.02 10.80
CA LEU A 162 14.26 2.13 11.11
C LEU A 162 14.96 2.66 9.87
N VAL A 163 15.47 1.78 9.01
CA VAL A 163 16.42 2.13 7.95
C VAL A 163 15.81 1.89 6.57
N GLU A 164 16.22 2.65 5.56
CA GLU A 164 15.84 2.48 4.15
C GLU A 164 16.45 1.22 3.48
N ASN A 165 16.60 0.12 4.22
CA ASN A 165 17.06 -1.13 3.64
C ASN A 165 15.93 -1.89 2.94
N LYS A 166 16.33 -2.70 1.94
CA LYS A 166 15.49 -3.76 1.40
C LYS A 166 15.40 -4.86 2.45
N LEU A 167 14.26 -4.88 3.16
CA LEU A 167 13.92 -5.99 4.03
C LEU A 167 13.83 -7.28 3.22
N PRO A 168 14.12 -8.45 3.83
CA PRO A 168 13.66 -9.72 3.26
C PRO A 168 12.15 -9.66 3.06
N THR A 169 11.63 -10.37 2.05
CA THR A 169 10.19 -10.39 1.76
C THR A 169 9.41 -10.89 2.97
N LEU A 170 8.77 -9.96 3.69
CA LEU A 170 7.92 -10.24 4.83
C LEU A 170 6.54 -10.70 4.34
N PRO A 171 5.86 -11.65 5.03
CA PRO A 171 4.48 -11.97 4.76
C PRO A 171 3.57 -10.74 4.78
N ASP A 172 2.55 -10.73 3.92
CA ASP A 172 1.66 -9.58 3.73
C ASP A 172 0.75 -9.30 4.94
N THR A 173 0.78 -10.19 5.93
CA THR A 173 0.04 -10.09 7.19
C THR A 173 0.83 -9.36 8.29
N ILE A 174 2.04 -8.88 7.99
CA ILE A 174 2.87 -8.13 8.93
C ILE A 174 2.61 -6.62 8.79
N VAL A 175 2.30 -5.96 9.91
CA VAL A 175 2.13 -4.50 9.95
C VAL A 175 3.50 -3.85 10.09
N THR A 176 3.88 -2.99 9.15
CA THR A 176 5.15 -2.23 9.22
C THR A 176 4.88 -0.79 9.63
N ILE A 177 5.64 -0.28 10.61
CA ILE A 177 5.55 1.10 11.09
C ILE A 177 6.96 1.68 11.17
N SER A 178 7.17 2.93 10.80
CA SER A 178 8.49 3.56 10.96
C SER A 178 8.73 4.01 12.39
N ALA A 179 9.91 3.70 12.94
CA ALA A 179 10.39 4.24 14.22
C ALA A 179 10.43 5.77 14.20
N ILE A 180 10.90 6.36 13.10
CA ILE A 180 11.00 7.82 12.98
C ILE A 180 9.62 8.47 12.91
N ASP A 181 8.65 7.83 12.26
CA ASP A 181 7.28 8.34 12.25
C ASP A 181 6.67 8.27 13.65
N ILE A 182 6.95 7.22 14.43
CA ILE A 182 6.56 7.14 15.84
C ILE A 182 7.22 8.27 16.65
N ILE A 183 8.52 8.50 16.46
CA ILE A 183 9.26 9.52 17.20
C ILE A 183 8.73 10.93 16.93
N THR A 184 8.44 11.23 15.67
CA THR A 184 8.05 12.58 15.22
C THR A 184 6.56 12.86 15.38
N SER A 185 5.71 11.86 15.14
CA SER A 185 4.25 12.02 15.05
C SER A 185 3.49 11.34 16.20
N GLY A 186 4.20 10.61 17.07
CA GLY A 186 3.61 9.84 18.17
C GLY A 186 3.04 8.49 17.73
N PHE A 187 2.56 7.72 18.71
CA PHE A 187 2.02 6.37 18.48
C PHE A 187 0.49 6.27 18.63
N GLU A 188 -0.21 7.36 18.97
CA GLU A 188 -1.64 7.30 19.33
C GLU A 188 -2.53 6.83 18.16
N LYS A 189 -2.27 7.32 16.94
CA LYS A 189 -2.99 6.89 15.74
C LYS A 189 -2.76 5.40 15.46
N GLU A 190 -1.52 4.94 15.62
CA GLU A 190 -1.13 3.56 15.39
C GLU A 190 -1.73 2.62 16.44
N LYS A 191 -1.77 3.03 17.70
CA LYS A 191 -2.45 2.33 18.79
C LYS A 191 -3.92 2.07 18.45
N PHE A 192 -4.67 3.08 17.99
CA PHE A 192 -6.07 2.87 17.58
C PHE A 192 -6.20 1.96 16.36
N ARG A 193 -5.31 2.11 15.37
CA ARG A 193 -5.27 1.22 14.20
C ARG A 193 -5.06 -0.24 14.61
N LEU A 194 -4.11 -0.50 15.51
CA LEU A 194 -3.82 -1.83 16.03
C LEU A 194 -4.98 -2.39 16.86
N ARG A 195 -5.61 -1.57 17.72
CA ARG A 195 -6.81 -1.97 18.47
C ARG A 195 -7.93 -2.50 17.56
N ASP A 196 -8.08 -1.93 16.37
CA ASP A 196 -9.21 -2.24 15.48
C ASP A 196 -8.86 -3.21 14.34
N LEU A 197 -7.58 -3.52 14.14
CA LEU A 197 -7.07 -4.41 13.09
C LEU A 197 -7.67 -5.84 13.16
N PRO A 198 -8.24 -6.44 12.11
CA PRO A 198 -8.65 -7.84 12.20
C PRO A 198 -7.45 -8.77 12.48
N SER A 199 -7.68 -9.87 13.21
CA SER A 199 -6.64 -10.87 13.41
C SER A 199 -6.24 -11.53 12.08
N ALA A 200 -5.02 -12.06 11.98
CA ALA A 200 -4.58 -12.76 10.78
C ALA A 200 -5.52 -13.93 10.43
N GLN A 201 -6.00 -14.66 11.44
CA GLN A 201 -6.97 -15.74 11.26
C GLN A 201 -8.29 -15.24 10.67
N THR A 202 -8.83 -14.12 11.17
CA THR A 202 -10.04 -13.49 10.62
C THR A 202 -9.86 -13.04 9.18
N VAL A 203 -8.68 -12.51 8.82
CA VAL A 203 -8.36 -12.14 7.43
C VAL A 203 -8.33 -13.37 6.54
N ILE A 204 -7.67 -14.46 6.96
CA ILE A 204 -7.61 -15.72 6.21
C ILE A 204 -9.01 -16.29 5.98
N GLU A 205 -9.83 -16.36 7.03
CA GLU A 205 -11.22 -16.84 6.95
C GLU A 205 -12.05 -15.99 5.99
N SER A 206 -11.88 -14.67 6.02
CA SER A 206 -12.56 -13.75 5.11
C SER A 206 -12.17 -14.04 3.66
N ILE A 207 -10.88 -14.21 3.36
CA ILE A 207 -10.40 -14.52 2.00
C ILE A 207 -10.97 -15.83 1.49
N GLN A 208 -11.03 -16.87 2.33
CA GLN A 208 -11.65 -18.14 2.00
C GLN A 208 -13.15 -17.99 1.73
N LYS A 209 -13.85 -17.23 2.59
CA LYS A 209 -15.28 -16.94 2.43
C LYS A 209 -15.54 -16.17 1.13
N ILE A 210 -14.72 -15.18 0.77
CA ILE A 210 -14.87 -14.42 -0.48
C ILE A 210 -14.88 -15.34 -1.69
N SER A 211 -13.94 -16.28 -1.78
CA SER A 211 -13.88 -17.22 -2.92
C SER A 211 -15.12 -18.11 -3.01
N LEU A 212 -15.67 -18.55 -1.87
CA LEU A 212 -16.91 -19.34 -1.84
C LEU A 212 -18.12 -18.50 -2.28
N ILE A 213 -18.25 -17.28 -1.75
CA ILE A 213 -19.35 -16.37 -2.10
C ILE A 213 -19.28 -15.96 -3.58
N GLU A 214 -18.08 -15.71 -4.10
CA GLU A 214 -17.84 -15.42 -5.51
C GLU A 214 -18.35 -16.56 -6.41
N GLU A 215 -18.02 -17.81 -6.08
CA GLU A 215 -18.50 -18.99 -6.81
C GLU A 215 -20.02 -19.10 -6.76
N GLU A 216 -20.63 -18.87 -5.59
CA GLU A 216 -22.09 -18.87 -5.45
C GLU A 216 -22.77 -17.78 -6.28
N ILE A 217 -22.21 -16.56 -6.30
CA ILE A 217 -22.73 -15.45 -7.13
C ILE A 217 -22.72 -15.87 -8.60
N LEU A 218 -21.59 -16.39 -9.10
CA LEU A 218 -21.46 -16.83 -10.49
C LEU A 218 -22.45 -17.93 -10.83
N ASN A 219 -22.57 -18.93 -9.96
CA ASN A 219 -23.47 -20.07 -10.16
C ASN A 219 -24.94 -19.64 -10.16
N LYS A 220 -25.40 -18.90 -9.15
CA LYS A 220 -26.80 -18.46 -9.05
C LYS A 220 -27.19 -17.52 -10.20
N SER A 221 -26.29 -16.62 -10.59
CA SER A 221 -26.55 -15.63 -11.63
C SER A 221 -26.81 -16.25 -13.00
N SER A 222 -26.30 -17.45 -13.27
CA SER A 222 -26.60 -18.20 -14.50
C SER A 222 -28.10 -18.49 -14.71
N PHE A 223 -28.90 -18.41 -13.65
CA PHE A 223 -30.33 -18.70 -13.67
C PHE A 223 -31.24 -17.47 -13.56
N ILE A 224 -30.67 -16.26 -13.42
CA ILE A 224 -31.41 -15.01 -13.17
C ILE A 224 -31.60 -14.22 -14.47
N THR A 225 -32.70 -13.48 -14.59
CA THR A 225 -32.92 -12.50 -15.67
C THR A 225 -32.35 -11.14 -15.27
N TRP A 226 -31.73 -10.42 -16.21
CA TRP A 226 -31.11 -9.12 -15.92
C TRP A 226 -32.07 -8.12 -15.24
N GLN A 227 -33.38 -8.13 -15.54
CA GLN A 227 -34.36 -7.23 -14.91
C GLN A 227 -34.51 -7.43 -13.39
N ALA A 228 -34.31 -8.65 -12.90
CA ALA A 228 -34.39 -8.92 -11.45
C ALA A 228 -33.17 -8.35 -10.71
N VAL A 229 -32.07 -8.08 -11.44
CA VAL A 229 -30.82 -7.55 -10.89
C VAL A 229 -30.83 -6.02 -10.88
N GLU A 230 -31.43 -5.38 -11.89
CA GLU A 230 -31.41 -3.93 -12.06
C GLU A 230 -32.02 -3.14 -10.91
N ASN A 231 -33.13 -3.62 -10.32
CA ASN A 231 -33.86 -2.90 -9.27
C ASN A 231 -33.62 -3.42 -7.86
N GLU A 232 -33.93 -4.70 -7.59
CA GLU A 232 -33.90 -5.22 -6.22
C GLU A 232 -32.47 -5.37 -5.68
N LEU A 233 -31.58 -5.99 -6.45
CA LEU A 233 -30.20 -6.23 -6.03
C LEU A 233 -29.38 -4.94 -5.93
N THR A 234 -29.54 -4.01 -6.88
CA THR A 234 -28.86 -2.72 -6.86
C THR A 234 -29.21 -1.92 -5.62
N ASN A 235 -30.51 -1.72 -5.36
CA ASN A 235 -30.95 -0.93 -4.22
C ASN A 235 -30.51 -1.58 -2.90
N PHE A 236 -30.69 -2.89 -2.76
CA PHE A 236 -30.24 -3.63 -1.58
C PHE A 236 -28.74 -3.46 -1.33
N PHE A 237 -27.91 -3.67 -2.36
CA PHE A 237 -26.46 -3.59 -2.23
C PHE A 237 -26.00 -2.18 -1.79
N LEU A 238 -26.58 -1.15 -2.40
CA LEU A 238 -26.25 0.24 -2.10
C LEU A 238 -26.71 0.67 -0.71
N ASP A 239 -27.91 0.26 -0.30
CA ASP A 239 -28.44 0.53 1.03
C ASP A 239 -27.59 -0.12 2.11
N LYS A 240 -27.13 -1.37 1.89
CA LYS A 240 -26.19 -2.05 2.78
C LYS A 240 -24.84 -1.35 2.84
N LEU A 241 -24.29 -0.95 1.70
CA LEU A 241 -23.01 -0.23 1.65
C LEU A 241 -23.06 1.08 2.45
N ARG A 242 -24.21 1.80 2.40
CA ARG A 242 -24.42 3.06 3.13
C ARG A 242 -24.74 2.86 4.61
N SER A 243 -25.35 1.74 5.00
CA SER A 243 -25.78 1.50 6.39
C SER A 243 -24.73 0.80 7.25
N GLN A 244 -23.82 0.00 6.67
CA GLN A 244 -22.84 -0.81 7.41
C GLN A 244 -21.57 -0.03 7.82
N GLN A 245 -21.74 1.12 8.47
CA GLN A 245 -20.63 2.07 8.77
C GLN A 245 -19.51 1.48 9.63
N VAL A 246 -19.85 0.62 10.61
CA VAL A 246 -18.85 0.00 11.50
C VAL A 246 -17.99 -1.02 10.74
N GLN A 247 -18.62 -1.84 9.91
CA GLN A 247 -17.94 -2.86 9.12
C GLN A 247 -17.11 -2.21 8.02
N LEU A 248 -17.63 -1.15 7.40
CA LEU A 248 -16.89 -0.31 6.46
C LEU A 248 -15.62 0.26 7.08
N TYR A 249 -15.70 0.78 8.31
CA TYR A 249 -14.53 1.27 9.05
C TYR A 249 -13.50 0.16 9.31
N LYS A 250 -13.95 -1.02 9.76
CA LYS A 250 -13.07 -2.18 9.99
C LYS A 250 -12.42 -2.64 8.69
N TYR A 251 -13.18 -2.66 7.60
CA TYR A 251 -12.70 -3.08 6.30
C TYR A 251 -11.65 -2.12 5.75
N ARG A 252 -11.90 -0.80 5.84
CA ARG A 252 -10.92 0.23 5.53
C ARG A 252 -9.63 0.06 6.34
N THR A 253 -9.77 -0.13 7.65
CA THR A 253 -8.63 -0.33 8.56
C THR A 253 -7.79 -1.54 8.15
N MET A 254 -8.44 -2.62 7.70
CA MET A 254 -7.79 -3.80 7.16
C MET A 254 -7.00 -3.48 5.88
N LEU A 255 -7.63 -2.84 4.89
CA LEU A 255 -6.97 -2.49 3.62
C LEU A 255 -5.79 -1.52 3.81
N ASP A 256 -5.93 -0.54 4.71
CA ASP A 256 -4.88 0.41 5.06
C ASP A 256 -3.67 -0.26 5.73
N SER A 257 -3.92 -1.32 6.49
CA SER A 257 -2.89 -2.03 7.25
C SER A 257 -2.22 -3.15 6.45
N TYR A 258 -2.90 -3.67 5.43
CA TYR A 258 -2.42 -4.75 4.57
C TYR A 258 -2.51 -4.36 3.08
N PRO A 259 -1.53 -3.58 2.56
CA PRO A 259 -1.60 -2.96 1.24
C PRO A 259 -1.73 -3.95 0.07
N ARG A 260 -1.39 -5.23 0.25
CA ARG A 260 -1.57 -6.23 -0.81
C ARG A 260 -3.04 -6.53 -1.06
N PHE A 261 -3.89 -6.55 -0.04
CA PHE A 261 -5.33 -6.76 -0.22
C PHE A 261 -6.01 -5.55 -0.85
N ARG A 262 -5.41 -4.36 -0.76
CA ARG A 262 -5.85 -3.15 -1.47
C ARG A 262 -5.65 -3.24 -2.99
N ARG A 263 -4.78 -4.12 -3.50
CA ARG A 263 -4.40 -4.17 -4.91
C ARG A 263 -5.09 -5.32 -5.64
N ILE A 264 -6.09 -5.00 -6.46
CA ILE A 264 -6.76 -5.99 -7.30
C ILE A 264 -6.16 -5.96 -8.71
N PRO A 265 -5.53 -7.06 -9.17
CA PRO A 265 -5.06 -7.16 -10.55
C PRO A 265 -6.26 -7.42 -11.49
N VAL A 266 -6.38 -6.59 -12.53
CA VAL A 266 -7.42 -6.69 -13.56
C VAL A 266 -6.80 -6.73 -14.95
N ASN A 267 -7.54 -7.23 -15.94
CA ASN A 267 -7.08 -7.28 -17.33
C ASN A 267 -7.31 -5.92 -17.99
N ALA A 268 -6.25 -5.26 -18.47
CA ALA A 268 -6.29 -4.02 -19.24
C ALA A 268 -7.31 -4.10 -20.40
N ALA A 269 -7.04 -5.01 -21.35
CA ALA A 269 -7.88 -5.32 -22.51
C ALA A 269 -7.61 -6.73 -23.07
N GLY A 270 -8.53 -7.21 -23.94
CA GLY A 270 -8.31 -8.34 -24.85
C GLY A 270 -8.68 -9.75 -24.34
N ALA A 271 -8.98 -10.65 -25.28
CA ALA A 271 -9.35 -12.05 -25.03
C ALA A 271 -8.16 -13.03 -25.00
N GLY A 272 -6.93 -12.56 -25.26
CA GLY A 272 -5.70 -13.36 -25.27
C GLY A 272 -4.57 -12.62 -24.58
N ASN A 273 -4.10 -13.18 -23.45
CA ASN A 273 -3.01 -12.74 -22.58
C ASN A 273 -2.84 -11.21 -22.39
N ALA A 274 -3.41 -10.78 -21.26
CA ALA A 274 -3.68 -9.41 -20.90
C ALA A 274 -2.49 -8.69 -20.26
N ASP A 275 -2.22 -7.47 -20.73
CA ASP A 275 -1.63 -6.45 -19.88
C ASP A 275 -2.46 -6.37 -18.59
N LYS A 276 -1.78 -6.36 -17.44
CA LYS A 276 -2.44 -6.31 -16.13
C LYS A 276 -2.41 -4.89 -15.61
N LEU A 277 -3.58 -4.34 -15.32
CA LEU A 277 -3.70 -3.14 -14.51
C LEU A 277 -3.91 -3.52 -13.06
N THR A 278 -3.56 -2.62 -12.15
CA THR A 278 -3.87 -2.76 -10.74
C THR A 278 -4.85 -1.66 -10.34
N ILE A 279 -5.97 -2.06 -9.75
CA ILE A 279 -6.91 -1.13 -9.14
C ILE A 279 -6.63 -1.08 -7.65
N ASP A 280 -6.59 0.14 -7.14
CA ASP A 280 -6.56 0.41 -5.73
C ASP A 280 -7.98 0.36 -5.17
N LEU A 281 -8.31 -0.72 -4.46
CA LEU A 281 -9.66 -0.98 -4.00
C LEU A 281 -10.15 0.02 -2.96
N LEU A 282 -9.25 0.56 -2.13
CA LEU A 282 -9.66 1.57 -1.14
C LEU A 282 -10.08 2.85 -1.86
N ASP A 283 -9.26 3.33 -2.80
CA ASP A 283 -9.59 4.49 -3.61
C ASP A 283 -10.89 4.26 -4.39
N TYR A 284 -11.07 3.04 -4.90
CA TYR A 284 -12.26 2.63 -5.63
C TYR A 284 -13.53 2.67 -4.78
N LEU A 285 -13.47 2.09 -3.57
CA LEU A 285 -14.61 2.04 -2.66
C LEU A 285 -14.93 3.41 -2.06
N GLU A 286 -13.92 4.25 -1.80
CA GLU A 286 -14.15 5.62 -1.33
C GLU A 286 -15.05 6.42 -2.28
N GLU A 287 -14.95 6.21 -3.59
CA GLU A 287 -15.77 6.89 -4.59
C GLU A 287 -17.24 6.51 -4.52
N VAL A 288 -17.52 5.28 -4.07
CA VAL A 288 -18.88 4.73 -3.88
C VAL A 288 -19.47 5.22 -2.56
N ILE A 289 -18.65 5.29 -1.51
CA ILE A 289 -19.07 5.69 -0.16
C ILE A 289 -19.37 7.20 -0.10
N LYS A 290 -18.52 8.03 -0.71
CA LYS A 290 -18.58 9.50 -0.60
C LYS A 290 -19.38 10.19 -1.70
N GLY A 291 -19.70 9.48 -2.78
CA GLY A 291 -20.20 10.09 -4.01
C GLY A 291 -21.67 9.84 -4.31
N ASP A 292 -22.29 10.79 -5.00
CA ASP A 292 -23.51 10.53 -5.74
C ASP A 292 -23.19 9.79 -7.04
N PHE A 293 -23.88 8.68 -7.28
CA PHE A 293 -23.71 7.85 -8.47
C PHE A 293 -25.08 7.46 -9.03
N THR A 294 -25.14 7.21 -10.34
CA THR A 294 -26.23 6.43 -10.93
C THR A 294 -25.74 5.00 -11.06
N ALA A 295 -26.55 4.08 -10.55
CA ALA A 295 -26.25 2.67 -10.63
C ALA A 295 -27.06 2.00 -11.73
N ASP A 296 -26.38 1.16 -12.49
CA ASP A 296 -26.90 0.20 -13.44
C ASP A 296 -26.45 -1.17 -12.95
N ALA A 297 -27.34 -2.15 -12.93
CA ALA A 297 -26.95 -3.50 -12.60
C ALA A 297 -27.39 -4.46 -13.68
N LYS A 298 -26.45 -5.32 -14.07
CA LYS A 298 -26.61 -6.19 -15.20
C LYS A 298 -26.13 -7.58 -14.87
N CYS A 299 -27.01 -8.54 -15.11
CA CYS A 299 -26.71 -9.95 -15.01
C CYS A 299 -26.02 -10.39 -16.31
N TYR A 300 -24.71 -10.64 -16.22
CA TYR A 300 -23.94 -11.24 -17.29
C TYR A 300 -23.48 -12.62 -16.83
N THR A 301 -23.73 -13.65 -17.63
CA THR A 301 -23.46 -15.05 -17.25
C THR A 301 -22.30 -15.64 -18.05
N THR A 302 -22.16 -15.26 -19.32
CA THR A 302 -21.07 -15.67 -20.23
C THR A 302 -20.52 -14.52 -21.10
N THR A 303 -21.30 -13.45 -21.24
CA THR A 303 -20.95 -12.23 -21.95
C THR A 303 -20.06 -11.33 -21.10
N ALA A 304 -19.11 -10.66 -21.76
CA ALA A 304 -18.21 -9.75 -21.08
C ALA A 304 -18.90 -8.40 -20.81
N VAL A 305 -18.51 -7.72 -19.74
CA VAL A 305 -18.68 -6.27 -19.63
C VAL A 305 -17.60 -5.63 -20.49
N ASP A 306 -18.03 -4.97 -21.55
CA ASP A 306 -17.19 -4.41 -22.60
C ASP A 306 -17.46 -2.91 -22.82
N HIS A 307 -16.75 -2.30 -23.76
CA HIS A 307 -16.91 -0.89 -24.09
C HIS A 307 -18.35 -0.53 -24.49
N HIS A 308 -19.04 -1.41 -25.24
CA HIS A 308 -20.44 -1.20 -25.62
C HIS A 308 -21.39 -1.15 -24.43
N THR A 309 -21.07 -1.86 -23.35
CA THR A 309 -21.82 -1.77 -22.10
C THR A 309 -21.68 -0.38 -21.49
N ILE A 310 -20.47 0.19 -21.50
CA ILE A 310 -20.20 1.55 -21.00
C ILE A 310 -20.96 2.57 -21.84
N GLU A 311 -20.85 2.52 -23.17
CA GLU A 311 -21.55 3.42 -24.10
C GLU A 311 -23.06 3.46 -23.85
N LYS A 312 -23.68 2.28 -23.67
CA LYS A 312 -25.11 2.17 -23.38
C LYS A 312 -25.49 2.88 -22.09
N VAL A 313 -24.75 2.64 -21.01
CA VAL A 313 -25.03 3.26 -19.71
C VAL A 313 -24.81 4.78 -19.77
N GLN A 314 -23.74 5.23 -20.43
CA GLN A 314 -23.48 6.65 -20.66
C GLN A 314 -24.57 7.34 -21.46
N HIS A 315 -25.10 6.67 -22.49
CA HIS A 315 -26.19 7.20 -23.30
C HIS A 315 -27.53 7.27 -22.54
N HIS A 316 -27.79 6.36 -21.57
CA HIS A 316 -28.94 6.52 -20.66
C HIS A 316 -28.79 7.78 -19.80
N LEU A 317 -27.59 8.04 -19.28
CA LEU A 317 -27.31 9.17 -18.40
C LEU A 317 -27.43 10.53 -19.10
N SER A 318 -27.03 10.63 -20.37
CA SER A 318 -27.17 11.87 -21.14
C SER A 318 -28.62 12.27 -21.39
N LYS A 319 -29.56 11.31 -21.29
CA LYS A 319 -31.00 11.54 -21.49
C LYS A 319 -31.76 11.91 -20.22
N ASP A 320 -31.34 11.41 -19.06
CA ASP A 320 -32.14 11.52 -17.83
C ASP A 320 -31.93 12.81 -17.02
N LYS A 321 -31.17 13.79 -17.52
CA LYS A 321 -30.84 15.06 -16.82
C LYS A 321 -30.30 14.85 -15.39
N PHE A 322 -29.86 13.64 -15.03
CA PHE A 322 -29.28 13.37 -13.74
C PHE A 322 -27.92 14.04 -13.66
N ASN A 323 -27.71 14.82 -12.61
CA ASN A 323 -26.45 15.48 -12.29
C ASN A 323 -25.40 14.50 -11.69
N SER A 324 -25.64 13.19 -11.82
CA SER A 324 -24.77 12.15 -11.27
C SER A 324 -23.48 12.09 -12.08
N LYS A 325 -22.37 12.41 -11.42
CA LYS A 325 -21.05 12.49 -12.05
C LYS A 325 -20.38 11.11 -12.22
N ARG A 326 -21.00 10.05 -11.70
CA ARG A 326 -20.41 8.70 -11.56
C ARG A 326 -21.41 7.61 -11.93
N ILE A 327 -20.88 6.56 -12.55
CA ILE A 327 -21.61 5.39 -13.03
C ILE A 327 -21.16 4.20 -12.21
N LEU A 328 -22.09 3.50 -11.59
CA LEU A 328 -21.84 2.20 -10.97
C LEU A 328 -22.46 1.11 -11.85
N ILE A 329 -21.68 0.07 -12.17
CA ILE A 329 -22.11 -1.13 -12.87
C ILE A 329 -21.92 -2.30 -11.92
N LEU A 330 -23.02 -2.90 -11.45
CA LEU A 330 -22.96 -4.16 -10.73
C LEU A 330 -23.04 -5.31 -11.73
N ALA A 331 -21.98 -6.11 -11.81
CA ALA A 331 -21.85 -7.20 -12.77
C ALA A 331 -21.59 -8.52 -12.02
N THR A 332 -22.50 -9.48 -12.17
CA THR A 332 -22.38 -10.82 -11.56
C THR A 332 -21.43 -11.75 -12.35
N THR A 333 -20.43 -11.19 -13.02
CA THR A 333 -19.39 -11.89 -13.78
C THR A 333 -18.03 -11.29 -13.47
N ASN A 334 -16.96 -12.07 -13.68
CA ASN A 334 -15.58 -11.58 -13.64
C ASN A 334 -15.03 -11.22 -15.02
N LYS A 335 -15.78 -11.48 -16.09
CA LYS A 335 -15.36 -11.20 -17.46
C LYS A 335 -15.59 -9.72 -17.77
N VAL A 336 -14.64 -8.88 -17.38
CA VAL A 336 -14.63 -7.45 -17.70
C VAL A 336 -13.42 -7.17 -18.58
N THR A 337 -13.65 -6.60 -19.76
CA THR A 337 -12.60 -6.38 -20.80
C THR A 337 -12.36 -4.90 -21.10
N CYS A 338 -12.97 -4.01 -20.33
CA CYS A 338 -12.90 -2.55 -20.47
C CYS A 338 -12.31 -1.87 -19.22
N TRP A 339 -11.33 -2.51 -18.57
CA TRP A 339 -10.66 -1.91 -17.41
C TRP A 339 -9.75 -0.75 -17.79
N ASP A 340 -9.21 -0.74 -19.01
CA ASP A 340 -8.49 0.41 -19.57
C ASP A 340 -9.37 1.66 -19.56
N ASP A 341 -10.62 1.56 -20.01
CA ASP A 341 -11.57 2.69 -19.98
C ASP A 341 -11.77 3.21 -18.54
N VAL A 342 -11.93 2.29 -17.56
CA VAL A 342 -12.08 2.64 -16.14
C VAL A 342 -10.83 3.37 -15.62
N HIS A 343 -9.64 2.91 -16.01
CA HIS A 343 -8.37 3.49 -15.58
C HIS A 343 -8.10 4.84 -16.23
N ASP A 344 -8.40 4.99 -17.52
CA ASP A 344 -8.26 6.22 -18.29
C ASP A 344 -9.13 7.35 -17.72
N TYR A 345 -10.35 7.04 -17.26
CA TYR A 345 -11.18 8.00 -16.52
C TYR A 345 -10.49 8.50 -15.24
N LYS A 346 -9.84 7.60 -14.49
CA LYS A 346 -9.13 7.95 -13.26
C LYS A 346 -7.93 8.83 -13.54
N ILE A 347 -7.12 8.50 -14.56
CA ILE A 347 -5.97 9.30 -14.98
C ILE A 347 -6.42 10.69 -15.42
N THR A 348 -7.43 10.76 -16.30
CA THR A 348 -7.86 12.02 -16.94
C THR A 348 -8.55 12.96 -15.96
N THR A 349 -9.34 12.43 -15.03
CA THR A 349 -10.23 13.24 -14.18
C THR A 349 -9.81 13.27 -12.71
N GLY A 350 -8.80 12.50 -12.33
CA GLY A 350 -8.38 12.31 -10.94
C GLY A 350 -9.33 11.45 -10.10
N GLN A 351 -10.46 10.99 -10.65
CA GLN A 351 -11.51 10.25 -9.94
C GLN A 351 -12.03 9.06 -10.73
N TYR A 352 -12.49 8.00 -10.06
CA TYR A 352 -13.18 6.90 -10.74
C TYR A 352 -14.60 7.35 -11.09
N ARG A 353 -14.82 7.70 -12.36
CA ARG A 353 -16.16 8.03 -12.88
C ARG A 353 -16.97 6.80 -13.28
N LEU A 354 -16.30 5.70 -13.55
CA LEU A 354 -16.91 4.42 -13.88
C LEU A 354 -16.45 3.38 -12.85
N LEU A 355 -17.41 2.81 -12.14
CA LEU A 355 -17.21 1.84 -11.07
C LEU A 355 -17.88 0.53 -11.50
N ILE A 356 -17.11 -0.49 -11.88
CA ILE A 356 -17.55 -1.84 -12.21
C ILE A 356 -17.27 -2.76 -11.03
N PHE A 357 -18.32 -3.25 -10.40
CA PHE A 357 -18.25 -4.26 -9.36
C PHE A 357 -18.49 -5.63 -10.00
N SER A 358 -17.40 -6.32 -10.32
CA SER A 358 -17.43 -7.71 -10.78
C SER A 358 -17.90 -8.66 -9.67
N ALA A 359 -18.19 -9.92 -9.99
CA ALA A 359 -18.57 -10.93 -9.00
C ALA A 359 -17.54 -11.02 -7.86
N ARG A 360 -16.25 -10.93 -8.18
CA ARG A 360 -15.15 -10.87 -7.21
C ARG A 360 -15.26 -9.68 -6.26
N ILE A 361 -15.43 -8.47 -6.80
CA ILE A 361 -15.49 -7.23 -5.99
C ILE A 361 -16.78 -7.22 -5.15
N ILE A 362 -17.90 -7.70 -5.70
CA ILE A 362 -19.15 -7.88 -4.95
C ILE A 362 -18.92 -8.83 -3.77
N ALA A 363 -18.36 -10.03 -4.01
CA ALA A 363 -18.08 -11.01 -2.97
C ALA A 363 -17.20 -10.42 -1.85
N GLU A 364 -16.17 -9.67 -2.23
CA GLU A 364 -15.28 -8.99 -1.30
C GLU A 364 -16.00 -7.99 -0.40
N VAL A 365 -16.85 -7.14 -1.00
CA VAL A 365 -17.65 -6.16 -0.25
C VAL A 365 -18.69 -6.83 0.65
N VAL A 366 -19.48 -7.79 0.15
CA VAL A 366 -20.54 -8.41 0.94
C VAL A 366 -20.02 -9.25 2.12
N VAL A 367 -18.83 -9.85 1.97
CA VAL A 367 -18.17 -10.58 3.07
C VAL A 367 -17.67 -9.61 4.13
N HIS A 368 -16.94 -8.57 3.73
CA HIS A 368 -16.34 -7.65 4.70
C HIS A 368 -17.34 -6.71 5.38
N LEU A 369 -18.45 -6.39 4.72
CA LEU A 369 -19.54 -5.62 5.29
C LEU A 369 -20.60 -6.49 5.98
N ASP A 370 -20.37 -7.80 6.07
CA ASP A 370 -21.18 -8.77 6.82
C ASP A 370 -22.64 -8.84 6.38
N PHE A 371 -22.88 -8.93 5.07
CA PHE A 371 -24.22 -9.13 4.51
C PHE A 371 -24.25 -10.15 3.36
N ALA A 372 -23.23 -11.02 3.28
CA ALA A 372 -23.11 -12.04 2.24
C ALA A 372 -24.32 -12.99 2.20
N ASP A 373 -24.79 -13.47 3.35
CA ASP A 373 -25.88 -14.46 3.42
C ASP A 373 -27.22 -13.83 2.97
N GLU A 374 -27.46 -12.58 3.35
CA GLU A 374 -28.62 -11.81 2.92
C GLU A 374 -28.59 -11.55 1.41
N PHE A 375 -27.43 -11.19 0.88
CA PHE A 375 -27.22 -10.98 -0.55
C PHE A 375 -27.47 -12.27 -1.36
N LEU A 376 -26.94 -13.41 -0.90
CA LEU A 376 -27.16 -14.71 -1.53
C LEU A 376 -28.62 -15.18 -1.43
N SER A 377 -29.30 -14.89 -0.31
CA SER A 377 -30.73 -15.16 -0.14
C SER A 377 -31.56 -14.33 -1.13
N LEU A 378 -31.23 -13.05 -1.32
CA LEU A 378 -31.87 -12.20 -2.30
C LEU A 378 -31.64 -12.72 -3.72
N LEU A 379 -30.39 -13.04 -4.09
CA LEU A 379 -30.06 -13.68 -5.37
C LEU A 379 -30.89 -14.97 -5.58
N GLN A 380 -31.01 -15.81 -4.57
CA GLN A 380 -31.78 -17.05 -4.63
C GLN A 380 -33.28 -16.78 -4.82
N SER A 381 -33.82 -15.74 -4.19
CA SER A 381 -35.22 -15.33 -4.38
C SER A 381 -35.48 -14.88 -5.82
N CYS A 382 -34.55 -14.15 -6.44
CA CYS A 382 -34.61 -13.75 -7.84
C CYS A 382 -34.58 -14.96 -8.79
N VAL A 383 -33.77 -15.99 -8.48
CA VAL A 383 -33.78 -17.27 -9.23
C VAL A 383 -35.16 -17.94 -9.15
N SER A 384 -35.73 -18.02 -7.94
CA SER A 384 -37.02 -18.66 -7.71
C SER A 384 -38.16 -17.92 -8.44
N ALA A 385 -38.17 -16.59 -8.40
CA ALA A 385 -39.14 -15.77 -9.13
C ALA A 385 -39.00 -15.93 -10.66
N GLY A 386 -37.77 -15.92 -11.18
CA GLY A 386 -37.48 -16.13 -12.60
C GLY A 386 -37.93 -17.51 -13.11
N ASN A 387 -37.80 -18.55 -12.29
CA ASN A 387 -38.26 -19.90 -12.62
C ASN A 387 -39.78 -20.03 -12.62
N GLN A 388 -40.50 -19.38 -11.70
CA GLN A 388 -41.97 -19.34 -11.72
C GLN A 388 -42.52 -18.66 -12.98
N ILE A 389 -41.89 -17.57 -13.44
CA ILE A 389 -42.27 -16.86 -14.67
C ILE A 389 -42.04 -17.72 -15.92
N LYS A 390 -40.96 -18.53 -15.97
CA LYS A 390 -40.72 -19.46 -17.08
C LYS A 390 -41.74 -20.60 -17.12
N ILE A 391 -42.20 -21.08 -15.96
CA ILE A 391 -43.21 -22.15 -15.85
C ILE A 391 -44.60 -21.65 -16.27
N THR A 392 -45.00 -20.44 -15.88
CA THR A 392 -46.28 -19.85 -16.30
C THR A 392 -46.30 -19.52 -17.79
N LYS A 393 -45.19 -19.03 -18.38
CA LYS A 393 -45.08 -18.85 -19.84
C LYS A 393 -45.15 -20.16 -20.62
N LYS A 394 -44.56 -21.26 -20.12
CA LYS A 394 -44.70 -22.59 -20.75
C LYS A 394 -46.11 -23.17 -20.69
N LYS A 395 -46.92 -22.82 -19.69
CA LYS A 395 -48.33 -23.21 -19.60
C LYS A 395 -49.28 -22.32 -20.42
N GLY A 396 -48.83 -21.12 -20.81
CA GLY A 396 -49.63 -20.14 -21.56
C GLY A 396 -49.66 -20.31 -23.08
N THR A 397 -48.88 -21.23 -23.66
CA THR A 397 -48.87 -21.49 -25.11
C THR A 397 -49.30 -22.93 -25.42
N LYS A 398 -50.53 -23.29 -25.03
CA LYS A 398 -51.35 -24.28 -25.74
C LYS A 398 -52.81 -23.96 -25.51
N THR A 399 -53.41 -23.28 -26.48
CA THR A 399 -54.82 -23.48 -26.83
C THR A 399 -54.90 -23.47 -28.35
N PRO A 400 -55.77 -24.33 -28.91
CA PRO A 400 -55.63 -24.96 -30.23
C PRO A 400 -55.75 -24.02 -31.42
#